data_AF-A0A2E4ABP6-F1
#
_entry.id   AF-A0A2E4ABP6-F1
#
_cell.length_a   1.000
_cell.length_b   1.000
_cell.length_c   1.000
_cell.angle_alpha   90.00
_cell.angle_beta   90.00
_cell.angle_gamma   90.00
#
_symmetry.space_group_name_H-M   'P 1'
#
loop_
_entity.id
_entity.type
_entity.pdbx_description
1 polymer ?
#
loop_
_entity_poly.entity_id
_entity_poly.type
_entity_poly.pdbx_seq_one_letter_code
_entity_poly.pdbx_strand_id
1 'polypeptide(L)' 'DCDGKVHGDLPPGRGVVKFAPYLQAIKELDFEGTVSIELEYSPDPSKIVEWVEEAYNSTNEIMQQVGLRN' A
#
# COMPACT_ATOMS: atom_id res chain seq x y z
N ASP A 1 -4.72 -8.01 -2.09
CA ASP A 1 -5.13 -6.83 -2.86
C ASP A 1 -5.78 -7.31 -4.14
N CYS A 2 -6.93 -6.72 -4.46
CA CYS A 2 -8.01 -7.30 -5.23
C CYS A 2 -7.56 -8.00 -6.54
N ASP A 3 -8.00 -9.23 -6.76
CA ASP A 3 -7.74 -9.99 -8.01
C ASP A 3 -8.82 -9.78 -9.09
N GLY A 4 -9.71 -8.79 -8.87
CA GLY A 4 -10.89 -8.53 -9.70
C GLY A 4 -12.10 -9.41 -9.38
N LYS A 5 -12.00 -10.31 -8.40
CA LYS A 5 -13.11 -11.15 -7.89
C LYS A 5 -13.21 -11.12 -6.38
N VAL A 6 -12.09 -11.06 -5.67
CA VAL A 6 -11.99 -11.01 -4.21
C VAL A 6 -11.28 -9.73 -3.81
N HIS A 7 -11.97 -8.86 -3.08
CA HIS A 7 -11.35 -7.74 -2.37
C HIS A 7 -10.76 -8.27 -1.07
N GLY A 8 -9.43 -8.33 -1.01
CA GLY A 8 -8.73 -8.80 0.17
C GLY A 8 -8.13 -7.67 1.02
N ASP A 9 -8.06 -6.45 0.48
CA ASP A 9 -7.57 -5.21 1.12
C ASP A 9 -6.41 -5.44 2.11
N LEU A 10 -5.46 -6.23 1.62
CA LEU A 10 -4.28 -6.66 2.36
C LEU A 10 -3.26 -5.51 2.40
N PRO A 11 -2.36 -5.48 3.39
CA PRO A 11 -1.17 -4.63 3.37
C PRO A 11 -0.51 -4.63 1.98
N PRO A 12 -0.20 -3.45 1.42
CA PRO A 12 0.45 -3.34 0.13
C PRO A 12 1.70 -4.22 0.05
N GLY A 13 1.82 -4.98 -1.04
CA GLY A 13 2.90 -5.97 -1.23
C GLY A 13 2.51 -7.42 -0.93
N ARG A 14 1.41 -7.70 -0.23
CA ARG A 14 0.88 -9.08 -0.05
C ARG A 14 -0.04 -9.56 -1.17
N GLY A 15 -0.57 -8.64 -1.96
CA GLY A 15 -1.51 -8.93 -3.05
C GLY A 15 -0.85 -9.15 -4.40
N VAL A 16 -1.67 -9.23 -5.45
CA VAL A 16 -1.22 -9.34 -6.84
C VAL A 16 -0.98 -7.99 -7.52
N VAL A 17 -1.37 -6.89 -6.86
CA VAL A 17 -1.25 -5.54 -7.38
C VAL A 17 0.21 -5.09 -7.38
N LYS A 18 0.64 -4.57 -8.53
CA LYS A 18 1.99 -4.02 -8.72
C LYS A 18 1.98 -2.52 -8.41
N PHE A 19 2.20 -2.16 -7.15
CA PHE A 19 2.16 -0.77 -6.70
C PHE A 19 3.29 0.10 -7.25
N ALA A 20 4.50 -0.42 -7.40
CA ALA A 20 5.65 0.40 -7.82
C ALA A 20 5.43 1.11 -9.18
N PRO A 21 4.97 0.44 -10.26
CA PRO A 21 4.63 1.14 -11.51
C PRO A 21 3.53 2.19 -11.36
N TYR A 22 2.53 1.96 -10.51
CA TYR A 22 1.46 2.92 -10.26
C TYR A 22 2.00 4.17 -9.56
N LEU A 23 2.78 3.99 -8.49
CA LEU A 23 3.41 5.09 -7.76
C LEU A 23 4.42 5.86 -8.63
N GLN A 24 5.14 5.17 -9.51
CA GLN A 24 6.01 5.82 -10.49
C GLN A 24 5.23 6.75 -11.42
N ALA A 25 4.07 6.32 -11.92
CA ALA A 25 3.20 7.18 -12.72
C ALA A 25 2.68 8.39 -11.90
N ILE A 26 2.33 8.21 -10.63
CA ILE A 26 1.94 9.33 -9.75
C ILE A 26 3.11 10.31 -9.56
N LYS A 27 4.34 9.83 -9.38
CA LYS A 27 5.53 10.69 -9.30
C LYS A 27 5.73 11.54 -10.55
N GLU A 28 5.51 10.96 -11.73
CA GLU A 28 5.67 11.65 -13.02
C GLU A 28 4.64 12.74 -13.27
N LEU A 29 3.50 12.71 -12.55
CA LEU A 29 2.51 13.78 -12.59
C LEU A 29 2.94 15.03 -11.79
N ASP A 30 4.03 14.94 -11.02
CA ASP A 30 4.55 16.04 -10.17
C ASP A 30 3.47 16.61 -9.23
N PHE A 31 2.65 15.72 -8.66
CA PHE A 31 1.56 16.07 -7.77
C PHE A 31 2.01 16.11 -6.31
N GLU A 32 1.72 17.20 -5.62
CA GLU A 32 1.90 17.31 -4.17
C GLU A 32 0.65 16.79 -3.44
N GLY A 33 0.81 15.79 -2.57
CA GLY A 33 -0.30 15.26 -1.81
C GLY A 33 0.08 14.17 -0.82
N THR A 34 -0.94 13.47 -0.30
CA THR A 34 -0.79 12.37 0.65
C THR A 34 -1.24 11.06 0.02
N VAL A 35 -0.48 10.00 0.23
CA VAL A 35 -0.90 8.62 -0.07
C VAL A 35 -1.63 8.09 1.17
N SER A 36 -2.95 7.89 1.06
CA SER A 36 -3.76 7.19 2.08
C SER A 36 -3.74 5.69 1.82
N ILE A 37 -3.74 4.89 2.88
CA ILE A 37 -3.87 3.43 2.83
C ILE A 37 -5.23 3.07 3.41
N GLU A 38 -6.09 2.50 2.59
CA GLU A 38 -7.39 1.96 3.03
C GLU A 38 -7.25 0.45 3.25
N LEU A 39 -7.72 -0.04 4.40
CA LEU A 39 -7.71 -1.45 4.79
C LEU A 39 -9.13 -1.83 5.27
N GLU A 40 -9.60 -3.04 4.95
CA GLU A 40 -10.96 -3.47 5.33
C GLU A 40 -11.03 -3.99 6.78
N TYR A 41 -10.41 -5.13 7.07
CA TYR A 41 -10.32 -5.69 8.42
C TYR A 41 -9.08 -6.58 8.57
N SER A 42 -8.48 -6.59 9.76
CA SER A 42 -7.47 -7.60 10.09
C SER A 42 -8.15 -8.97 10.24
N PRO A 43 -7.64 -10.04 9.60
CA PRO A 43 -8.15 -11.40 9.83
C PRO A 43 -8.09 -11.84 11.30
N ASP A 44 -7.17 -11.26 12.07
CA ASP A 44 -7.04 -11.40 13.52
C ASP A 44 -7.17 -10.02 14.18
N PRO A 45 -8.33 -9.69 14.79
CA PRO A 45 -8.54 -8.38 15.41
C PRO A 45 -7.53 -8.04 16.52
N SER A 46 -6.93 -9.05 17.17
CA SER A 46 -5.93 -8.81 18.21
C SER A 46 -4.61 -8.26 17.66
N LYS A 47 -4.40 -8.37 16.33
CA LYS A 47 -3.20 -7.93 15.62
C LYS A 47 -3.41 -6.70 14.75
N ILE A 48 -4.43 -5.88 15.06
CA ILE A 48 -4.78 -4.72 14.24
C ILE A 48 -3.63 -3.71 14.16
N VAL A 49 -2.83 -3.55 15.22
CA VAL A 49 -1.70 -2.62 15.23
C VAL A 49 -0.62 -3.09 14.27
N GLU A 50 -0.21 -4.36 14.38
CA GLU A 50 0.79 -4.97 13.50
C GLU A 50 0.32 -4.97 12.04
N TRP A 51 -0.99 -5.16 11.81
CA TRP A 51 -1.58 -5.10 10.47
C TRP A 51 -1.43 -3.72 9.83
N VAL A 52 -1.70 -2.65 10.61
CA VAL A 52 -1.56 -1.26 10.16
C VAL A 52 -0.08 -0.88 10.01
N GLU A 53 0.77 -1.30 10.94
CA GLU A 53 2.22 -1.06 10.89
C GLU A 53 2.85 -1.71 9.65
N GLU A 54 2.48 -2.95 9.34
CA GLU A 54 2.93 -3.63 8.13
C GLU A 54 2.49 -2.86 6.88
N ALA A 55 1.22 -2.47 6.81
CA ALA A 55 0.71 -1.72 5.67
C ALA A 55 1.47 -0.40 5.46
N TYR A 56 1.77 0.32 6.54
CA TYR A 56 2.59 1.52 6.50
C TYR A 56 4.01 1.22 6.02
N ASN A 57 4.70 0.26 6.65
CA ASN A 57 6.11 -0.04 6.37
C ASN A 57 6.32 -0.50 4.93
N SER A 58 5.48 -1.43 4.46
CA SER A 58 5.57 -1.91 3.08
C SER A 58 5.26 -0.81 2.06
N THR A 59 4.27 0.05 2.33
CA THR A 59 4.00 1.21 1.47
C THR A 59 5.18 2.17 1.45
N ASN A 60 5.75 2.47 2.61
CA ASN A 60 6.92 3.33 2.75
C ASN A 60 8.13 2.80 1.95
N GLU A 61 8.43 1.51 2.04
CA GLU A 61 9.50 0.88 1.26
C GLU A 61 9.29 1.04 -0.25
N ILE A 62 8.07 0.79 -0.76
CA ILE A 62 7.75 0.92 -2.18
C ILE A 62 7.83 2.39 -2.63
N MET A 63 7.38 3.34 -1.78
CA MET A 63 7.53 4.77 -2.05
C MET A 63 9.00 5.21 -2.10
N GLN A 64 9.86 4.68 -1.24
CA GLN A 64 11.30 4.93 -1.29
C GLN A 64 11.94 4.34 -2.55
N GLN A 65 11.54 3.14 -2.97
CA GLN A 65 12.05 2.50 -4.20
C GLN A 65 11.82 3.35 -5.46
N VAL A 66 10.69 4.06 -5.53
CA VAL A 66 10.39 4.97 -6.66
C VAL A 66 10.84 6.41 -6.39
N GLY A 67 11.41 6.68 -5.21
CA GLY A 67 11.86 8.01 -4.79
C GLY A 67 10.72 9.02 -4.65
N LEU A 68 9.56 8.58 -4.15
CA LEU A 68 8.46 9.44 -3.70
C LEU A 68 8.60 9.85 -2.22
N ARG A 69 9.45 9.16 -1.46
CA ARG A 69 9.72 9.42 -0.05
C ARG A 69 11.20 9.17 0.25
N ASN A 70 11.74 9.92 1.20
CA ASN A 70 13.12 9.83 1.67
C ASN A 70 13.19 9.14 3.04
#